data_AF-A0A0F5VDM6-F1
#
_entry.id   AF-A0A0F5VDM6-F1
#
_cell.length_a   1.000
_cell.length_b   1.000
_cell.length_c   1.000
_cell.angle_alpha   90.00
_cell.angle_beta   90.00
_cell.angle_gamma   90.00
#
_symmetry.space_group_name_H-M   'P 1'
#
loop_
_entity.id
_entity.type
_entity.pdbx_description
1 polymer ?
#
loop_
_entity_poly.entity_id
_entity_poly.type
_entity_poly.pdbx_seq_one_letter_code
_entity_poly.pdbx_strand_id
1 'polypeptide(L)'
;MKTKFIPILLFIGFSVEAYADDINQYRYYQIWQGRPSGADKGSVYIKKDDPCITVYNKKNQSRKRYCQMGDSQLNLEKNYPAIYPIRLSFDGANLSFLVAAHWAEKKCRIHLGREEIQCTPTGK
;
A
#
# COMPACT_ATOMS: atom_id res chain seq x y z
N MET A 1 40.12 -38.04 -39.67
CA MET A 1 39.89 -36.68 -39.13
C MET A 1 38.50 -36.66 -38.48
N LYS A 2 38.39 -36.56 -37.15
CA LYS A 2 37.11 -36.50 -36.44
C LYS A 2 36.86 -35.05 -36.01
N THR A 3 36.03 -34.33 -36.76
CA THR A 3 35.58 -32.97 -36.43
C THR A 3 34.60 -33.06 -35.26
N LYS A 4 34.99 -32.54 -34.10
CA LYS A 4 34.11 -32.42 -32.93
C LYS A 4 33.26 -31.16 -33.09
N PHE A 5 31.95 -31.33 -33.18
CA PHE A 5 30.95 -30.26 -33.11
C PHE A 5 30.92 -29.72 -31.67
N ILE A 6 31.20 -28.43 -31.48
CA ILE A 6 31.05 -27.73 -30.20
C ILE A 6 29.69 -27.02 -30.24
N PRO A 7 28.70 -27.37 -29.40
CA PRO A 7 27.48 -26.60 -29.32
C PRO A 7 27.77 -25.26 -28.64
N ILE A 8 27.58 -24.17 -29.38
CA ILE A 8 27.61 -22.80 -28.87
C ILE A 8 26.39 -22.63 -27.97
N LEU A 9 26.61 -22.51 -26.67
CA LEU A 9 25.59 -22.22 -25.67
C LEU A 9 25.15 -20.76 -25.85
N LEU A 10 24.00 -20.54 -26.48
CA LEU A 10 23.41 -19.21 -26.64
C LEU A 10 22.87 -18.75 -25.28
N PHE A 11 23.67 -18.02 -24.51
CA PHE A 11 23.22 -17.31 -23.31
C PHE A 11 22.31 -16.15 -23.75
N ILE A 12 21.01 -16.40 -23.84
CA ILE A 12 20.00 -15.34 -24.00
C ILE A 12 19.92 -14.62 -22.66
N GLY A 13 20.67 -13.52 -22.55
CA GLY A 13 20.59 -12.61 -21.42
C GLY A 13 19.25 -11.88 -21.45
N PHE A 14 18.25 -12.41 -20.75
CA PHE A 14 17.05 -11.65 -20.43
C PHE A 14 17.43 -10.61 -19.36
N SER A 15 17.70 -9.38 -19.80
CA SER A 15 17.76 -8.22 -18.92
C SER A 15 16.35 -8.01 -18.34
N VAL A 16 16.14 -8.50 -17.11
CA VAL A 16 14.97 -8.16 -16.31
C VAL A 16 15.06 -6.69 -15.95
N GLU A 17 14.37 -5.84 -16.70
CA GLU A 17 14.17 -4.45 -16.35
C GLU A 17 13.33 -4.39 -15.07
N ALA A 18 13.99 -4.18 -13.94
CA ALA A 18 13.32 -3.89 -12.68
C ALA A 18 12.77 -2.47 -12.75
N TYR A 19 11.51 -2.32 -13.14
CA TYR A 19 10.81 -1.04 -13.11
C TYR A 19 10.56 -0.64 -11.65
N ALA A 20 11.38 0.27 -11.14
CA ALA A 20 11.11 0.98 -9.89
C ALA A 20 9.98 1.98 -10.15
N ASP A 21 8.95 1.94 -9.32
CA ASP A 21 7.81 2.86 -9.43
C ASP A 21 8.23 4.28 -9.02
N ASP A 22 7.81 5.31 -9.77
CA ASP A 22 8.22 6.70 -9.52
C ASP A 22 7.57 7.23 -8.23
N ILE A 23 8.38 7.75 -7.29
CA ILE A 23 7.91 8.33 -6.03
C ILE A 23 6.91 9.48 -6.24
N ASN A 24 6.99 10.18 -7.38
CA ASN A 24 6.07 11.23 -7.75
C ASN A 24 4.64 10.73 -8.00
N GLN A 25 4.41 9.42 -8.12
CA GLN A 25 3.07 8.86 -8.26
C GLN A 25 2.32 8.72 -6.93
N TYR A 26 2.98 8.99 -5.80
CA TYR A 26 2.43 8.75 -4.47
C TYR A 26 1.99 10.06 -3.80
N ARG A 27 0.80 10.07 -3.21
CA ARG A 27 0.34 11.12 -2.29
C ARG A 27 0.82 10.88 -0.87
N TYR A 28 1.00 9.61 -0.53
CA TYR A 28 1.46 9.17 0.77
C TYR A 28 2.22 7.85 0.59
N TYR A 29 3.35 7.71 1.28
CA TYR A 29 4.14 6.48 1.30
C TYR A 29 4.86 6.38 2.64
N GLN A 30 4.75 5.22 3.29
CA GLN A 30 5.53 4.89 4.48
C GLN A 30 5.94 3.43 4.49
N ILE A 31 7.13 3.16 5.02
CA ILE A 31 7.64 1.82 5.26
C ILE A 31 7.32 1.45 6.71
N TRP A 32 6.81 0.24 6.90
CA TRP A 32 6.53 -0.30 8.22
C TRP A 32 7.64 -1.26 8.63
N GLN A 33 8.29 -0.94 9.74
CA GLN A 33 9.28 -1.80 10.40
C GLN A 33 8.66 -2.40 11.66
N GLY A 34 8.85 -3.72 11.86
CA GLY A 34 8.29 -4.41 13.02
C GLY A 34 8.89 -3.99 14.37
N ARG A 35 10.06 -3.33 14.34
CA ARG A 35 10.78 -2.72 15.47
C ARG A 35 11.59 -1.53 14.95
N PRO A 36 11.93 -0.53 15.78
CA PRO A 36 12.90 0.50 15.40
C PRO A 36 14.20 -0.17 14.91
N SER A 37 14.67 0.22 13.72
CA SER A 37 15.87 -0.35 13.05
C SER A 37 15.76 -1.83 12.64
N GLY A 38 14.55 -2.39 12.59
CA GLY A 38 14.31 -3.75 12.10
C GLY A 38 14.11 -3.83 10.58
N ALA A 39 14.17 -5.06 10.04
CA ALA A 39 13.87 -5.29 8.63
C ALA A 39 12.43 -4.87 8.27
N ASP A 40 12.29 -4.22 7.11
CA ASP A 40 11.01 -3.80 6.57
C ASP A 40 10.03 -4.97 6.47
N LYS A 41 8.83 -4.78 7.03
CA LYS A 41 7.73 -5.75 6.97
C LYS A 41 6.79 -5.49 5.81
N GLY A 42 6.79 -4.27 5.30
CA GLY A 42 5.90 -3.86 4.23
C GLY A 42 5.89 -2.35 4.04
N SER A 43 4.94 -1.89 3.25
CA SER A 43 4.72 -0.46 3.00
C SER A 43 3.23 -0.17 3.00
N VAL A 44 2.87 1.05 3.39
CA VAL A 44 1.54 1.59 3.23
C VAL A 44 1.59 2.84 2.36
N TYR A 45 0.71 2.94 1.39
CA TYR A 45 0.76 4.02 0.41
C TYR A 45 -0.61 4.37 -0.17
N ILE A 46 -0.70 5.59 -0.72
CA ILE A 46 -1.84 6.11 -1.47
C ILE A 46 -1.28 6.71 -2.76
N LYS A 47 -1.76 6.27 -3.92
CA LYS A 47 -1.31 6.80 -5.21
C LYS A 47 -2.09 8.06 -5.60
N LYS A 48 -1.62 8.77 -6.62
CA LYS A 48 -2.29 9.98 -7.13
C LYS A 48 -3.59 9.66 -7.86
N ASP A 49 -3.64 8.51 -8.53
CA ASP A 49 -4.71 7.96 -9.37
C ASP A 49 -5.58 6.90 -8.66
N ASP A 50 -5.09 6.28 -7.58
CA ASP A 50 -5.87 5.39 -6.71
C ASP A 50 -6.02 6.00 -5.30
N PRO A 51 -7.22 6.47 -4.92
CA PRO A 51 -7.46 7.11 -3.63
C PRO A 51 -7.52 6.11 -2.46
N CYS A 52 -7.53 4.80 -2.72
CA CYS A 52 -7.55 3.81 -1.67
C CYS A 52 -6.20 3.68 -0.97
N ILE A 53 -6.23 3.35 0.31
CA ILE A 53 -5.01 3.04 1.06
C ILE A 53 -4.59 1.62 0.69
N THR A 54 -3.38 1.45 0.18
CA THR A 54 -2.81 0.13 -0.11
C THR A 54 -1.80 -0.24 0.96
N VAL A 55 -1.94 -1.44 1.53
CA VAL A 55 -0.94 -2.08 2.38
C VAL A 55 -0.30 -3.21 1.61
N TYR A 56 1.01 -3.12 1.41
CA TYR A 56 1.83 -4.20 0.88
C TYR A 56 2.55 -4.89 2.03
N ASN A 57 2.36 -6.20 2.15
CA ASN A 57 3.02 -7.03 3.15
C ASN A 57 4.14 -7.83 2.47
N LYS A 58 5.38 -7.58 2.87
CA LYS A 58 6.58 -8.18 2.26
C LYS A 58 6.69 -9.67 2.58
N LYS A 59 6.19 -10.11 3.73
CA LYS A 59 6.34 -11.50 4.20
C LYS A 59 5.60 -12.49 3.31
N ASN A 60 4.37 -12.16 2.95
CA ASN A 60 3.47 -12.99 2.12
C ASN A 60 3.32 -12.45 0.69
N GLN A 61 4.03 -11.36 0.36
CA GLN A 61 3.94 -10.66 -0.93
C GLN A 61 2.51 -10.23 -1.29
N SER A 62 1.63 -10.01 -0.30
CA SER A 62 0.25 -9.62 -0.53
C SER A 62 0.09 -8.10 -0.63
N ARG A 63 -0.93 -7.67 -1.38
CA ARG A 63 -1.41 -6.28 -1.39
C ARG A 63 -2.87 -6.28 -0.97
N LYS A 64 -3.22 -5.44 -0.02
CA LYS A 64 -4.61 -5.21 0.40
C LYS A 64 -4.97 -3.75 0.20
N ARG A 65 -6.05 -3.51 -0.55
CA ARG A 65 -6.63 -2.18 -0.76
C ARG A 65 -7.74 -1.93 0.26
N TYR A 66 -7.71 -0.77 0.91
CA TYR A 66 -8.73 -0.30 1.83
C TYR A 66 -9.42 0.90 1.21
N CYS A 67 -10.55 0.64 0.55
CA CYS A 67 -11.41 1.67 -0.01
C CYS A 67 -12.63 1.95 0.89
N GLN A 68 -13.10 0.93 1.60
CA GLN A 68 -14.32 0.97 2.42
C GLN A 68 -13.98 1.28 3.88
N MET A 69 -14.52 2.38 4.41
CA MET A 69 -14.19 2.84 5.77
C MET A 69 -15.13 2.21 6.81
N GLY A 70 -14.84 0.95 7.16
CA GLY A 70 -15.71 0.13 8.00
C GLY A 70 -17.11 -0.03 7.40
N ASP A 71 -18.13 -0.13 8.25
CA ASP A 71 -19.54 -0.31 7.83
C ASP A 71 -20.22 0.98 7.37
N SER A 72 -19.45 2.06 7.14
CA SER A 72 -20.01 3.36 6.75
C SER A 72 -20.33 3.44 5.25
N GLN A 73 -21.10 4.44 4.83
CA GLN A 73 -21.25 4.73 3.39
C GLN A 73 -20.01 5.43 2.78
N LEU A 74 -18.93 5.62 3.55
CA LEU A 74 -17.71 6.27 3.08
C LEU A 74 -16.83 5.26 2.32
N ASN A 75 -16.73 5.46 1.02
CA ASN A 75 -15.91 4.67 0.13
C ASN A 75 -14.95 5.57 -0.67
N LEU A 76 -13.65 5.44 -0.42
CA LEU A 76 -12.62 6.32 -1.01
C LEU A 76 -12.57 6.24 -2.53
N GLU A 77 -12.91 5.10 -3.14
CA GLU A 77 -12.91 4.93 -4.59
C GLU A 77 -14.17 5.53 -5.22
N LYS A 78 -15.34 5.23 -4.65
CA LYS A 78 -16.64 5.68 -5.19
C LYS A 78 -16.93 7.15 -4.92
N ASN A 79 -16.38 7.71 -3.85
CA ASN A 79 -16.65 9.09 -3.42
C ASN A 79 -15.47 10.03 -3.69
N TYR A 80 -14.46 9.60 -4.44
CA TYR A 80 -13.36 10.47 -4.87
C TYR A 80 -13.86 11.55 -5.86
N PRO A 81 -13.34 12.81 -5.80
CA PRO A 81 -12.38 13.36 -4.84
C PRO A 81 -13.04 13.99 -3.60
N ALA A 82 -14.35 13.81 -3.42
CA ALA A 82 -15.11 14.46 -2.34
C ALA A 82 -14.67 14.01 -0.95
N ILE A 83 -14.17 12.77 -0.82
CA ILE A 83 -13.60 12.25 0.42
C ILE A 83 -12.20 11.68 0.16
N TYR A 84 -11.30 11.85 1.12
CA TYR A 84 -9.96 11.26 1.09
C TYR A 84 -9.39 11.15 2.52
N PRO A 85 -8.40 10.26 2.75
CA PRO A 85 -7.73 10.18 4.04
C PRO A 85 -6.99 11.48 4.37
N ILE A 86 -7.23 12.01 5.56
CA ILE A 86 -6.54 13.20 6.09
C ILE A 86 -5.95 12.88 7.47
N ARG A 87 -4.99 13.71 7.90
CA ARG A 87 -4.31 13.57 9.20
C ARG A 87 -3.72 12.17 9.41
N LEU A 88 -3.05 11.66 8.38
CA LEU A 88 -2.36 10.37 8.43
C LEU A 88 -1.23 10.43 9.46
N SER A 89 -1.25 9.50 10.40
CA SER A 89 -0.25 9.35 11.45
C SER A 89 0.19 7.90 11.50
N PHE A 90 1.50 7.69 11.39
CA PHE A 90 2.10 6.37 11.42
C PHE A 90 2.76 6.13 12.78
N ASP A 91 2.36 5.06 13.47
CA ASP A 91 2.92 4.68 14.77
C ASP A 91 3.12 3.17 14.86
N GLY A 92 4.39 2.75 14.86
CA GLY A 92 4.79 1.35 14.87
C GLY A 92 4.20 0.56 13.70
N ALA A 93 3.24 -0.31 13.99
CA ALA A 93 2.54 -1.14 13.00
C ALA A 93 1.12 -0.62 12.69
N ASN A 94 0.83 0.65 13.00
CA ASN A 94 -0.50 1.22 12.88
C ASN A 94 -0.48 2.48 12.00
N LEU A 95 -1.41 2.56 11.06
CA LEU A 95 -1.73 3.79 10.36
C LEU A 95 -3.06 4.33 10.89
N SER A 96 -3.06 5.51 11.50
CA SER A 96 -4.27 6.20 11.96
C SER A 96 -4.56 7.39 11.05
N PHE A 97 -5.83 7.65 10.73
CA PHE A 97 -6.26 8.73 9.84
C PHE A 97 -7.73 9.10 10.09
N LEU A 98 -8.15 10.24 9.56
CA LEU A 98 -9.56 10.61 9.45
C LEU A 98 -10.03 10.51 8.01
N VAL A 99 -11.31 10.22 7.81
CA VAL A 99 -12.02 10.39 6.53
C VAL A 99 -13.30 11.15 6.83
N ALA A 100 -13.52 12.24 6.10
CA ALA A 100 -14.68 13.10 6.31
C ALA A 100 -15.39 13.36 4.99
N ALA A 101 -16.72 13.38 5.06
CA ALA A 101 -17.64 13.88 4.06
C ALA A 101 -18.60 14.86 4.73
N HIS A 102 -19.41 15.60 3.95
CA HIS A 102 -20.42 16.50 4.56
C HIS A 102 -21.49 15.75 5.36
N TRP A 103 -21.64 14.44 5.18
CA TRP A 103 -22.66 13.60 5.81
C TRP A 103 -22.13 12.65 6.88
N ALA A 104 -20.80 12.49 7.02
CA ALA A 104 -20.21 11.62 8.03
C ALA A 104 -18.70 11.86 8.18
N GLU A 105 -18.20 11.80 9.42
CA GLU A 105 -16.78 11.71 9.71
C GLU A 105 -16.42 10.43 10.49
N LYS A 106 -15.29 9.82 10.12
CA LYS A 106 -14.75 8.61 10.73
C LYS A 106 -13.29 8.80 11.12
N LYS A 107 -12.93 8.29 12.30
CA LYS A 107 -11.55 8.04 12.70
C LYS A 107 -11.24 6.57 12.45
N CYS A 108 -10.23 6.32 11.62
CA CYS A 108 -9.84 4.99 11.21
C CYS A 108 -8.42 4.65 11.66
N ARG A 109 -8.18 3.37 11.91
CA ARG A 109 -6.88 2.79 12.18
C ARG A 109 -6.74 1.49 11.40
N ILE A 110 -5.68 1.38 10.61
CA ILE A 110 -5.25 0.12 9.99
C ILE A 110 -4.14 -0.48 10.84
N HIS A 111 -4.36 -1.72 11.30
CA HIS A 111 -3.37 -2.55 11.99
C HIS A 111 -2.60 -3.36 10.94
N LEU A 112 -1.43 -2.90 10.53
CA LEU A 112 -0.70 -3.46 9.39
C LEU A 112 -0.31 -4.93 9.59
N GLY A 113 0.06 -5.32 10.82
CA GLY A 113 0.40 -6.71 11.14
C GLY A 113 -0.76 -7.70 11.05
N ARG A 114 -1.99 -7.21 11.21
CA ARG A 114 -3.22 -8.01 11.15
C ARG A 114 -3.99 -7.81 9.84
N GLU A 115 -3.57 -6.84 9.03
CA GLU A 115 -4.29 -6.42 7.83
C GLU A 115 -5.76 -6.07 8.11
N GLU A 116 -6.05 -5.49 9.27
CA GLU A 116 -7.39 -5.12 9.73
C GLU A 116 -7.58 -3.60 9.76
N ILE A 117 -8.77 -3.13 9.37
CA ILE A 117 -9.18 -1.73 9.54
C ILE A 117 -10.26 -1.64 10.61
N GLN A 118 -10.14 -0.64 11.48
CA GLN A 118 -11.14 -0.30 12.48
C GLN A 118 -11.49 1.18 12.30
N CYS A 119 -12.78 1.48 12.15
CA CYS A 119 -13.26 2.85 11.99
C CYS A 119 -14.37 3.13 13.00
N THR A 120 -14.28 4.27 13.69
CA THR A 120 -15.31 4.74 14.62
C THR A 120 -15.86 6.09 14.16
N PRO A 121 -17.19 6.34 14.30
CA PRO A 121 -17.75 7.67 14.11
C PRO A 121 -17.09 8.66 15.07
N THR A 122 -16.86 9.90 14.62
CA THR A 122 -16.38 10.98 15.50
C THR A 122 -17.52 11.79 16.12
N GLY A 123 -18.77 11.57 15.68
CA GLY A 123 -19.94 12.35 16.09
C GLY A 123 -20.14 13.65 15.30
N LYS A 124 -19.35 13.85 14.23
CA LYS A 124 -19.50 14.93 13.26
C LYS A 124 -20.06 14.41 11.93
#